data_AF-A0A1G3ICH6-F1
#
_entry.id   AF-A0A1G3ICH6-F1
#
_cell.length_a   1.000
_cell.length_b   1.000
_cell.length_c   1.000
_cell.angle_alpha   90.00
_cell.angle_beta   90.00
_cell.angle_gamma   90.00
#
_symmetry.space_group_name_H-M   'P 1'
#
loop_
_entity.id
_entity.type
_entity.pdbx_description
1 polymer ?
#
loop_
_entity_poly.entity_id
_entity_poly.type
_entity_poly.pdbx_seq_one_letter_code
_entity_poly.pdbx_strand_id
1 'polypeptide(L)'
;MRRTWAILFLSAAAALIGACGNQDGLFGAKPAPDEFAVYSRAPLAMPPDFALRPPAPGTQRPQDVIPRERAEKALLGNPENTNKFGLKTAEASPGGSPGVQALLKDTGGLKADPKIRATITSEMSIMSQGDKGFTERLLSWTRKNNPEQAGIVINPDDEARRIKENQAQGRPITATPPPAAPTITRRSAPKSKGFWGSLF
;
A
#
# COMPACT_ATOMS: atom_id res chain seq x y z
N MET A 1 -44.72 26.50 22.48
CA MET A 1 -43.35 25.94 22.48
C MET A 1 -43.30 24.41 22.28
N ARG A 2 -44.15 23.61 22.94
CA ARG A 2 -44.10 22.13 22.79
C ARG A 2 -44.43 21.62 21.38
N ARG A 3 -45.35 22.29 20.67
CA ARG A 3 -45.74 21.95 19.29
C ARG A 3 -44.67 22.29 18.24
N THR A 4 -43.94 23.38 18.43
CA THR A 4 -42.86 23.77 17.51
C THR A 4 -41.65 22.84 17.63
N TRP A 5 -41.38 22.32 18.83
CA TRP A 5 -40.35 21.31 19.04
C TRP A 5 -40.71 19.96 18.41
N ALA A 6 -41.97 19.53 18.52
CA ALA A 6 -42.44 18.30 17.89
C ALA A 6 -42.30 18.34 16.35
N ILE A 7 -42.61 19.49 15.73
CA ILE A 7 -42.47 19.66 14.28
C ILE A 7 -40.98 19.62 13.86
N LEU A 8 -40.10 20.24 14.64
CA LEU A 8 -38.66 20.28 14.36
C LEU A 8 -38.00 18.90 14.51
N PHE A 9 -38.42 18.12 15.51
CA PHE A 9 -37.99 16.73 15.66
C PHE A 9 -38.49 15.84 14.52
N LEU A 10 -39.74 16.04 14.06
CA LEU A 10 -40.30 15.25 12.96
C LEU A 10 -39.60 15.55 11.63
N SER A 11 -39.26 16.82 11.36
CA SER A 11 -38.49 17.18 10.16
C SER A 11 -37.06 16.64 10.19
N ALA A 12 -36.42 16.63 11.36
CA ALA A 12 -35.07 16.06 11.52
C ALA A 12 -35.07 14.54 11.31
N ALA A 13 -36.08 13.84 11.84
CA ALA A 13 -36.25 12.40 11.63
C ALA A 13 -36.47 12.06 10.14
N ALA A 14 -37.29 12.85 9.43
CA ALA A 14 -37.51 12.66 7.99
C ALA A 14 -36.22 12.86 7.15
N ALA A 15 -35.38 13.83 7.52
CA ALA A 15 -34.11 14.08 6.84
C ALA A 15 -33.10 12.94 7.02
N LEU A 16 -33.06 12.31 8.21
CA LEU A 16 -32.16 11.18 8.50
C LEU A 16 -32.53 9.92 7.71
N ILE A 17 -33.82 9.68 7.44
CA ILE A 17 -34.27 8.50 6.69
C ILE A 17 -34.07 8.68 5.17
N GLY A 18 -34.16 9.92 4.66
CA GLY A 18 -33.92 10.23 3.25
C GLY A 18 -32.47 10.04 2.78
N ALA A 19 -31.50 10.01 3.70
CA ALA A 19 -30.08 9.83 3.38
C ALA A 19 -29.69 8.38 3.06
N CYS A 20 -30.55 7.40 3.38
CA CYS A 20 -30.24 5.96 3.21
C CYS A 20 -30.70 5.40 1.83
N GLY A 21 -31.26 6.23 0.95
CA GLY A 21 -31.80 5.79 -0.34
C GLY A 21 -30.78 5.71 -1.49
N ASN A 22 -29.57 6.27 -1.33
CA ASN A 22 -28.61 6.38 -2.43
C ASN A 22 -27.56 5.26 -2.38
N GLN A 23 -28.02 4.03 -2.58
CA GLN A 23 -27.21 2.80 -2.57
C GLN A 23 -26.37 2.60 -3.84
N ASP A 24 -26.62 3.38 -4.90
CA ASP A 24 -25.97 3.19 -6.21
C ASP A 24 -24.51 3.68 -6.29
N GLY A 25 -24.06 4.49 -5.33
CA GLY A 25 -22.71 5.10 -5.38
C GLY A 25 -21.64 4.44 -4.51
N LEU A 26 -22.03 3.82 -3.40
CA LEU A 26 -21.08 3.33 -2.39
C LEU A 26 -20.94 1.80 -2.37
N PHE A 27 -22.01 1.07 -2.72
CA PHE A 27 -22.05 -0.40 -2.74
C PHE A 27 -22.77 -1.00 -3.95
N GLY A 28 -23.31 -0.17 -4.85
CA GLY A 28 -24.03 -0.57 -6.06
C GLY A 28 -23.11 -0.82 -7.26
N ALA A 29 -23.51 -1.80 -8.08
CA ALA A 29 -22.91 -2.30 -9.32
C ALA A 29 -21.84 -1.38 -9.96
N LYS A 30 -20.58 -1.66 -9.66
CA LYS A 30 -19.49 -1.20 -10.53
C LYS A 30 -19.74 -1.80 -11.91
N PRO A 31 -19.74 -1.02 -13.00
CA PRO A 31 -19.82 -1.60 -14.33
C PRO A 31 -18.72 -2.65 -14.46
N ALA A 32 -19.10 -3.88 -14.81
CA ALA A 32 -18.14 -4.94 -15.07
C ALA A 32 -17.17 -4.45 -16.17
N PRO A 33 -15.87 -4.73 -16.05
CA PRO A 33 -14.91 -4.35 -17.09
C PRO A 33 -15.34 -4.98 -18.42
N ASP A 34 -15.45 -4.18 -19.48
CA ASP A 34 -15.81 -4.67 -20.81
C ASP A 34 -14.68 -5.56 -21.36
N GLU A 35 -14.86 -6.88 -21.30
CA GLU A 35 -13.89 -7.86 -21.83
C GLU A 35 -13.76 -7.83 -23.36
N PHE A 36 -14.64 -7.13 -24.08
CA PHE A 36 -14.62 -6.99 -25.53
C PHE A 36 -14.19 -5.60 -26.02
N ALA A 37 -13.72 -4.73 -25.13
CA ALA A 37 -13.23 -3.42 -25.49
C ALA A 37 -12.05 -3.52 -26.48
N VAL A 38 -12.30 -3.24 -27.76
CA VAL A 38 -11.29 -3.22 -28.81
C VAL A 38 -10.56 -1.88 -28.78
N TYR A 39 -9.27 -1.91 -28.42
CA TYR A 39 -8.42 -0.72 -28.47
C TYR A 39 -7.97 -0.44 -29.90
N SER A 40 -8.09 0.82 -30.33
CA SER A 40 -7.57 1.26 -31.61
C SER A 40 -6.03 1.21 -31.59
N ARG A 41 -5.46 0.49 -32.56
CA ARG A 41 -4.01 0.52 -32.82
C ARG A 41 -3.71 1.71 -33.74
N ALA A 42 -2.50 2.25 -33.63
CA ALA A 42 -2.05 3.25 -34.58
C ALA A 42 -2.15 2.68 -36.01
N PRO A 43 -2.63 3.46 -37.00
CA PRO A 43 -2.72 3.00 -38.37
C PRO A 43 -1.34 2.60 -38.89
N LEU A 44 -1.27 1.55 -39.70
CA LEU A 44 -0.02 1.16 -40.36
C LEU A 44 0.26 2.17 -41.48
N ALA A 45 1.24 3.05 -41.28
CA ALA A 45 1.80 3.85 -42.35
C ALA A 45 2.90 3.03 -43.03
N MET A 46 2.82 2.88 -44.36
CA MET A 46 3.94 2.31 -45.10
C MET A 46 5.11 3.31 -45.07
N PRO A 47 6.29 2.91 -44.56
CA PRO A 47 7.48 3.73 -44.69
C PRO A 47 7.88 3.82 -46.17
N PRO A 48 8.46 4.95 -46.60
CA PRO A 48 8.91 5.16 -47.99
C PRO A 48 10.02 4.18 -48.38
N ASP A 49 10.78 3.67 -47.41
CA ASP A 49 11.85 2.70 -47.62
C ASP A 49 11.52 1.36 -46.93
N PHE A 50 11.47 0.28 -47.72
CA PHE A 50 11.21 -1.10 -47.29
C PHE A 50 12.44 -1.80 -46.68
N ALA A 51 13.49 -1.07 -46.33
CA ALA A 51 14.79 -1.61 -45.89
C ALA A 51 14.82 -2.05 -44.40
N LEU A 52 13.68 -2.45 -43.83
CA LEU A 52 13.63 -2.93 -42.45
C LEU A 52 13.96 -4.43 -42.41
N ARG A 53 15.02 -4.77 -41.68
CA ARG A 53 15.28 -6.14 -41.25
C ARG A 53 14.08 -6.63 -40.45
N PRO A 54 13.59 -7.86 -40.68
CA PRO A 54 12.50 -8.40 -39.88
C PRO A 54 12.90 -8.36 -38.39
N PRO A 55 12.00 -7.89 -37.50
CA PRO A 55 12.29 -7.88 -36.08
C PRO A 55 12.57 -9.31 -35.61
N ALA A 56 13.57 -9.48 -34.75
CA ALA A 56 13.95 -10.80 -34.27
C ALA A 56 12.76 -11.45 -33.54
N PRO A 57 12.51 -12.75 -33.75
CA PRO A 57 11.46 -13.46 -33.03
C PRO A 57 11.70 -13.35 -31.52
N GLY A 58 10.71 -12.84 -30.79
CA GLY A 58 10.78 -12.67 -29.33
C GLY A 58 11.15 -11.27 -28.83
N THR A 59 11.55 -10.33 -29.69
CA THR A 59 11.75 -8.93 -29.27
C THR A 59 10.42 -8.17 -29.23
N GLN A 60 10.24 -7.31 -28.24
CA GLN A 60 9.05 -6.49 -28.08
C GLN A 60 8.84 -5.60 -29.32
N ARG A 61 7.63 -5.63 -29.89
CA ARG A 61 7.34 -4.84 -31.08
C ARG A 61 7.28 -3.37 -30.70
N PRO A 62 7.87 -2.45 -31.48
CA PRO A 62 7.79 -1.01 -31.22
C PRO A 62 6.36 -0.47 -31.12
N GLN A 63 5.41 -1.11 -31.80
CA GLN A 63 4.00 -0.77 -31.83
C GLN A 63 3.13 -1.46 -30.76
N ASP A 64 3.69 -2.35 -29.94
CA ASP A 64 2.93 -3.01 -28.88
C ASP A 64 2.78 -2.07 -27.68
N VAL A 65 1.66 -1.34 -27.64
CA VAL A 65 1.26 -0.58 -26.45
C VAL A 65 0.80 -1.58 -25.38
N ILE A 66 1.56 -1.72 -24.30
CA ILE A 66 1.16 -2.53 -23.15
C ILE A 66 0.01 -1.80 -22.42
N PRO A 67 -1.20 -2.39 -22.31
CA PRO A 67 -2.35 -1.70 -21.70
C PRO A 67 -2.11 -1.30 -20.25
N ARG A 68 -1.39 -2.13 -19.50
CA ARG A 68 -0.99 -1.85 -18.12
C ARG A 68 -0.13 -0.59 -18.01
N GLU A 69 0.90 -0.46 -18.82
CA GLU A 69 1.75 0.74 -18.83
C GLU A 69 0.99 1.99 -19.28
N ARG A 70 0.03 1.84 -20.20
CA ARG A 70 -0.84 2.96 -20.63
C ARG A 70 -1.76 3.41 -19.50
N ALA A 71 -2.35 2.47 -18.75
CA ALA A 71 -3.17 2.77 -17.59
C ALA A 71 -2.34 3.40 -16.47
N GLU A 72 -1.15 2.85 -16.19
CA GLU A 72 -0.21 3.43 -15.22
C GLU A 72 0.19 4.86 -15.62
N LYS A 73 0.49 5.12 -16.89
CA LYS A 73 0.76 6.49 -17.40
C LYS A 73 -0.47 7.42 -17.34
N ALA A 74 -1.68 6.90 -17.49
CA ALA A 74 -2.91 7.69 -17.36
C ALA A 74 -3.21 8.05 -15.89
N LEU A 75 -2.94 7.12 -14.96
CA LEU A 75 -3.16 7.31 -13.53
C LEU A 75 -2.07 8.15 -12.86
N LEU A 76 -0.81 7.91 -13.20
CA LEU A 76 0.35 8.58 -12.60
C LEU A 76 0.78 9.84 -13.37
N GLY A 77 0.20 10.06 -14.55
CA GLY A 77 0.70 11.05 -15.50
C GLY A 77 1.94 10.55 -16.25
N ASN A 78 2.14 11.04 -17.46
CA ASN A 78 3.33 10.72 -18.24
C ASN A 78 4.56 11.38 -17.57
N PRO A 79 5.60 10.64 -17.16
CA PRO A 79 6.77 11.24 -16.49
C PRO A 79 7.45 12.30 -17.38
N GLU A 80 7.39 12.13 -18.70
CA GLU A 80 7.87 13.10 -19.70
C GLU A 80 7.06 14.44 -19.69
N ASN A 81 5.78 14.41 -19.31
CA ASN A 81 4.92 15.60 -19.21
C ASN A 81 4.92 16.25 -17.82
N THR A 82 5.64 15.70 -16.84
CA THR A 82 5.90 16.43 -15.57
C THR A 82 6.63 17.75 -15.82
N ASN A 83 7.32 17.87 -16.97
CA ASN A 83 7.91 19.10 -17.49
C ASN A 83 6.90 20.15 -17.98
N LYS A 84 5.66 19.76 -18.35
CA LYS A 84 4.59 20.70 -18.76
C LYS A 84 3.70 21.16 -17.61
N PHE A 85 3.66 20.40 -16.51
CA PHE A 85 2.89 20.71 -15.31
C PHE A 85 3.80 20.84 -14.09
N GLY A 86 4.88 21.62 -14.20
CA GLY A 86 5.59 22.23 -13.06
C GLY A 86 6.15 21.30 -11.97
N LEU A 87 6.12 19.97 -12.15
CA LEU A 87 6.68 19.03 -11.18
C LEU A 87 8.07 18.61 -11.64
N LYS A 88 8.93 19.63 -11.86
CA LYS A 88 10.36 19.41 -11.74
C LYS A 88 10.61 19.05 -10.29
N THR A 89 11.25 17.90 -10.09
CA THR A 89 11.99 17.58 -8.88
C THR A 89 12.69 18.84 -8.37
N ALA A 90 12.62 19.03 -7.05
CA ALA A 90 12.98 20.23 -6.32
C ALA A 90 14.47 20.62 -6.45
N GLU A 91 14.87 21.03 -7.65
CA GLU A 91 16.08 21.76 -7.94
C GLU A 91 15.64 23.04 -8.64
N ALA A 92 15.27 24.02 -7.81
CA ALA A 92 15.26 25.47 -8.05
C ALA A 92 15.46 25.94 -9.51
N SER A 93 14.56 25.59 -10.42
CA SER A 93 14.56 26.11 -11.79
C SER A 93 13.38 27.07 -11.94
N PRO A 94 13.62 28.37 -12.22
CA PRO A 94 12.57 29.39 -12.33
C PRO A 94 11.80 29.26 -13.67
N GLY A 95 11.13 28.13 -13.87
CA GLY A 95 10.38 27.79 -15.08
C GLY A 95 8.88 28.13 -15.04
N GLY A 96 8.43 28.93 -14.07
CA GLY A 96 7.02 29.35 -13.95
C GLY A 96 6.71 30.63 -14.72
N SER A 97 5.46 30.85 -15.11
CA SER A 97 5.00 32.12 -15.68
C SER A 97 5.28 33.28 -14.70
N PRO A 98 5.42 34.53 -15.17
CA PRO A 98 5.72 35.67 -14.30
C PRO A 98 4.75 35.82 -13.11
N GLY A 99 3.47 35.51 -13.32
CA GLY A 99 2.45 35.53 -12.26
C GLY A 99 2.68 34.45 -11.19
N VAL A 100 3.04 33.23 -11.60
CA VAL A 100 3.36 32.15 -10.64
C VAL A 100 4.61 32.48 -9.83
N GLN A 101 5.61 33.12 -10.45
CA GLN A 101 6.81 33.56 -9.73
C GLN A 101 6.52 34.67 -8.71
N ALA A 102 5.59 35.59 -9.00
CA ALA A 102 5.16 36.61 -8.05
C ALA A 102 4.47 35.98 -6.82
N LEU A 103 3.55 35.03 -7.05
CA LEU A 103 2.89 34.30 -5.96
C LEU A 103 3.86 33.45 -5.14
N LEU A 104 4.84 32.80 -5.77
CA LEU A 104 5.87 32.03 -5.07
C LEU A 104 6.81 32.89 -4.24
N LYS A 105 7.06 34.15 -4.66
CA LYS A 105 7.81 35.12 -3.86
C LYS A 105 7.01 35.57 -2.64
N ASP A 106 5.73 35.88 -2.82
CA ASP A 106 4.85 36.35 -1.75
C ASP A 106 4.59 35.26 -0.70
N THR A 107 4.32 34.04 -1.14
CA THR A 107 4.10 32.88 -0.25
C THR A 107 5.37 32.29 0.36
N GLY A 108 6.56 32.79 -0.03
CA GLY A 108 7.85 32.25 0.41
C GLY A 108 8.19 30.85 -0.14
N GLY A 109 7.43 30.34 -1.11
CA GLY A 109 7.63 29.02 -1.71
C GLY A 109 9.01 28.81 -2.34
N LEU A 110 9.70 29.88 -2.75
CA LEU A 110 11.09 29.83 -3.24
C LEU A 110 12.12 29.47 -2.17
N LYS A 111 11.77 29.58 -0.88
CA LYS A 111 12.63 29.27 0.26
C LYS A 111 12.26 27.94 0.94
N ALA A 112 11.38 27.14 0.35
CA ALA A 112 10.97 25.88 0.92
C ALA A 112 12.15 24.89 0.98
N ASP A 113 12.30 24.18 2.11
CA ASP A 113 13.29 23.12 2.24
C ASP A 113 12.91 21.94 1.30
N PRO A 114 13.78 21.54 0.36
CA PRO A 114 13.52 20.39 -0.51
C PRO A 114 13.31 19.08 0.26
N LYS A 115 13.79 18.99 1.50
CA LYS A 115 13.66 17.81 2.38
C LYS A 115 12.41 17.83 3.25
N ILE A 116 11.56 18.87 3.21
CA ILE A 116 10.41 19.00 4.12
C ILE A 116 9.47 17.78 4.12
N ARG A 117 9.32 17.12 2.96
CA ARG A 117 8.51 15.88 2.85
C ARG A 117 9.12 14.73 3.64
N ALA A 118 10.43 14.56 3.58
CA ALA A 118 11.13 13.52 4.33
C ALA A 118 11.03 13.78 5.84
N THR A 119 11.16 15.04 6.28
CA THR A 119 10.98 15.45 7.67
C THR A 119 9.56 15.13 8.15
N ILE A 120 8.53 15.57 7.43
CA ILE A 120 7.13 15.27 7.76
C ILE A 120 6.88 13.77 7.81
N THR A 121 7.35 12.99 6.83
CA THR A 121 7.18 11.53 6.86
C THR A 121 7.84 10.91 8.09
N SER A 122 9.05 11.36 8.46
CA SER A 122 9.73 10.85 9.65
C SER A 122 8.98 11.18 10.95
N GLU A 123 8.46 12.40 11.08
CA GLU A 123 7.69 12.84 12.24
C GLU A 123 6.33 12.14 12.33
N MET A 124 5.63 12.00 11.19
CA MET A 124 4.33 11.35 11.13
C MET A 124 4.42 9.83 11.29
N SER A 125 5.55 9.22 10.93
CA SER A 125 5.76 7.78 11.11
C SER A 125 5.70 7.35 12.58
N ILE A 126 6.10 8.24 13.50
CA ILE A 126 6.07 8.00 14.94
C ILE A 126 4.64 8.12 15.45
N MET A 127 3.88 9.11 14.97
CA MET A 127 2.49 9.33 15.37
C MET A 127 1.51 8.32 14.77
N SER A 128 1.85 7.69 13.64
CA SER A 128 1.05 6.62 13.01
C SER A 128 1.07 5.29 13.77
N GLN A 129 1.96 5.11 14.75
CA GLN A 129 1.91 3.94 15.63
C GLN A 129 0.74 4.15 16.61
N GLY A 130 -0.44 3.66 16.23
CA GLY A 130 -1.64 3.70 17.06
C GLY A 130 -1.43 3.12 18.46
N ASP A 131 -2.40 3.36 19.36
CA ASP A 131 -2.28 3.00 20.78
C ASP A 131 -2.03 1.49 20.97
N LYS A 132 -0.76 1.16 21.20
CA LYS A 132 -0.28 -0.21 21.42
C LYS A 132 -1.00 -0.87 22.60
N GLY A 133 -1.46 -0.08 23.57
CA GLY A 133 -2.15 -0.58 24.76
C GLY A 133 -3.52 -1.18 24.44
N PHE A 134 -4.33 -0.49 23.62
CA PHE A 134 -5.63 -1.00 23.21
C PHE A 134 -5.50 -2.26 22.36
N THR A 135 -4.63 -2.23 21.34
CA THR A 135 -4.43 -3.37 20.45
C THR A 135 -3.90 -4.59 21.21
N GLU A 136 -2.94 -4.42 22.13
CA GLU A 136 -2.43 -5.52 22.95
C GLU A 136 -3.51 -6.08 23.90
N ARG A 137 -4.36 -5.21 24.46
CA ARG A 137 -5.48 -5.65 25.31
C ARG A 137 -6.52 -6.45 24.52
N LEU A 138 -6.80 -6.05 23.28
CA LEU A 138 -7.69 -6.77 22.39
C LEU A 138 -7.08 -8.12 21.98
N LEU A 139 -5.81 -8.12 21.56
CA LEU A 139 -5.10 -9.33 21.14
C LEU A 139 -4.97 -10.34 22.29
N SER A 140 -4.67 -9.86 23.49
CA SER A 140 -4.57 -10.70 24.70
C SER A 140 -5.94 -11.24 25.14
N TRP A 141 -7.02 -10.46 25.02
CA TRP A 141 -8.39 -10.95 25.25
C TRP A 141 -8.76 -12.06 24.26
N THR A 142 -8.47 -11.87 22.97
CA THR A 142 -8.71 -12.90 21.95
C THR A 142 -7.89 -14.16 22.20
N ARG A 143 -6.60 -14.03 22.57
CA ARG A 143 -5.72 -15.16 22.91
C ARG A 143 -6.20 -15.91 24.16
N LYS A 144 -6.69 -15.19 25.17
CA LYS A 144 -7.22 -15.78 26.40
C LYS A 144 -8.50 -16.59 26.14
N ASN A 145 -9.36 -16.10 25.27
CA ASN A 145 -10.64 -16.76 24.98
C ASN A 145 -10.52 -17.88 23.94
N ASN A 146 -9.49 -17.85 23.09
CA ASN A 146 -9.24 -18.87 22.07
C ASN A 146 -7.80 -19.41 22.19
N PRO A 147 -7.48 -20.22 23.21
CA PRO A 147 -6.14 -20.79 23.39
C PRO A 147 -5.72 -21.69 22.23
N GLU A 148 -6.67 -22.26 21.49
CA GLU A 148 -6.45 -23.15 20.34
C GLU A 148 -6.03 -22.38 19.06
N GLN A 149 -6.29 -21.07 19.02
CA GLN A 149 -5.85 -20.17 17.95
C GLN A 149 -4.56 -19.42 18.32
N ALA A 150 -4.00 -19.65 19.51
CA ALA A 150 -2.69 -19.14 19.85
C ALA A 150 -1.68 -19.84 18.94
N GLY A 151 -1.26 -19.13 17.88
CA GLY A 151 -0.35 -19.67 16.88
C GLY A 151 0.84 -20.37 17.52
N ILE A 152 1.01 -21.65 17.18
CA ILE A 152 2.17 -22.43 17.59
C ILE A 152 3.37 -21.78 16.91
N VAL A 153 4.38 -21.36 17.69
CA VAL A 153 5.63 -20.85 17.11
C VAL A 153 6.32 -22.03 16.43
N ILE A 154 6.40 -22.00 15.11
CA ILE A 154 7.06 -23.03 14.29
C ILE A 154 8.45 -22.52 13.90
N ASN A 155 9.45 -23.39 13.90
CA ASN A 155 10.78 -23.05 13.39
C ASN A 155 10.71 -22.88 11.85
N PRO A 156 11.07 -21.70 11.29
CA PRO A 156 10.99 -21.47 9.84
C PRO A 156 11.86 -22.43 9.02
N ASP A 157 13.02 -22.82 9.52
CA ASP A 157 13.95 -23.70 8.79
C ASP A 157 13.41 -25.13 8.70
N ASP A 158 12.85 -25.64 9.80
CA ASP A 158 12.28 -26.99 9.85
C ASP A 158 11.00 -27.09 9.00
N GLU A 159 10.16 -26.04 9.01
CA GLU A 159 8.96 -25.98 8.17
C GLU A 159 9.31 -25.87 6.68
N ALA A 160 10.33 -25.09 6.33
CA ALA A 160 10.80 -25.01 4.94
C ALA A 160 11.32 -26.37 4.44
N ARG A 161 11.98 -27.16 5.29
CA ARG A 161 12.40 -28.53 4.95
C ARG A 161 11.19 -29.43 4.72
N ARG A 162 10.20 -29.42 5.62
CA ARG A 162 8.96 -30.20 5.49
C ARG A 162 8.22 -29.92 4.20
N ILE A 163 8.07 -28.64 3.83
CA ILE A 163 7.39 -28.23 2.60
C ILE A 163 8.15 -28.76 1.36
N LYS A 164 9.49 -28.64 1.34
CA LYS A 164 10.32 -29.16 0.24
C LYS A 164 10.21 -30.67 0.08
N GLU A 165 10.19 -31.42 1.18
CA GLU A 165 10.03 -32.87 1.17
C GLU A 165 8.64 -33.30 0.65
N ASN A 166 7.58 -32.62 1.08
CA ASN A 166 6.22 -32.88 0.58
C ASN A 166 6.11 -32.58 -0.92
N GLN A 167 6.68 -31.46 -1.37
CA GLN A 167 6.71 -31.09 -2.78
C GLN A 167 7.51 -32.09 -3.62
N ALA A 168 8.66 -32.55 -3.13
CA ALA A 168 9.47 -33.58 -3.81
C ALA A 168 8.75 -34.93 -3.91
N GLN A 169 7.90 -35.25 -2.94
CA GLN A 169 7.07 -36.46 -2.93
C GLN A 169 5.73 -36.30 -3.67
N GLY A 170 5.44 -35.12 -4.25
CA GLY A 170 4.17 -34.83 -4.91
C GLY A 170 2.95 -34.83 -3.98
N ARG A 171 3.17 -34.73 -2.67
CA ARG A 171 2.12 -34.73 -1.65
C ARG A 171 1.64 -33.31 -1.37
N PRO A 172 0.37 -33.12 -0.95
CA PRO A 172 -0.11 -31.81 -0.53
C PRO A 172 0.67 -31.33 0.71
N ILE A 173 0.82 -30.01 0.85
CA ILE A 173 1.57 -29.36 1.94
C ILE A 173 1.04 -29.67 3.35
N THR A 174 -0.16 -30.25 3.47
CA THR A 174 -0.79 -30.64 4.74
C THR A 174 -0.58 -32.12 5.09
N ALA A 175 0.08 -32.91 4.22
CA ALA A 175 0.20 -34.35 4.39
C ALA A 175 1.06 -34.77 5.59
N THR A 176 2.06 -33.97 5.96
CA THR A 176 2.91 -34.20 7.14
C THR A 176 2.59 -33.20 8.24
N PRO A 177 2.46 -33.65 9.51
CA PRO A 177 2.29 -32.75 10.64
C PRO A 177 3.43 -31.72 10.73
N PRO A 178 3.16 -30.48 11.15
CA PRO A 178 4.21 -29.47 11.35
C PRO A 178 5.20 -29.90 12.45
N PRO A 179 6.48 -29.50 12.34
CA PRO A 179 7.47 -29.81 13.37
C PRO A 179 7.09 -29.16 14.70
N ALA A 180 7.44 -29.81 15.82
CA ALA A 180 7.15 -29.31 17.15
C ALA A 180 7.80 -27.93 17.39
N ALA A 181 7.12 -27.09 18.18
CA ALA A 181 7.62 -25.76 18.50
C ALA A 181 9.02 -25.82 19.15
N PRO A 182 9.96 -24.94 18.76
CA PRO A 182 11.27 -24.88 19.39
C PRO A 182 11.09 -24.54 20.87
N THR A 183 11.49 -25.46 21.75
CA THR A 183 11.48 -25.21 23.19
C THR A 183 12.64 -24.28 23.53
N ILE A 184 12.35 -22.99 23.70
CA ILE A 184 13.35 -22.01 24.14
C ILE A 184 13.66 -22.30 25.61
N THR A 185 14.71 -23.09 25.87
CA THR A 185 15.28 -23.18 27.22
C THR A 185 16.13 -21.95 27.45
N ARG A 186 15.72 -21.09 28.39
CA ARG A 186 16.60 -20.03 28.88
C ARG A 186 17.77 -20.71 29.58
N ARG A 187 18.97 -20.59 29.02
CA ARG A 187 20.21 -20.93 29.74
C ARG A 187 20.25 -20.06 30.99
N SER A 188 20.01 -20.66 32.15
CA SER A 188 20.26 -20.00 33.43
C SER A 188 21.75 -19.67 33.47
N ALA A 189 22.07 -18.40 33.64
CA ALA A 189 23.46 -17.98 33.82
C ALA A 189 24.01 -18.71 35.05
N PRO A 190 25.22 -19.29 34.99
CA PRO A 190 25.85 -19.84 36.17
C PRO A 190 25.96 -18.71 37.20
N LYS A 191 25.46 -18.94 38.42
CA LYS A 191 25.72 -18.07 39.58
C LYS A 191 27.21 -18.15 39.90
N SER A 192 28.05 -17.52 39.07
CA SER A 192 29.40 -17.19 39.48
C SER A 192 29.24 -16.15 40.58
N LYS A 193 29.79 -16.44 41.76
CA LYS A 193 29.98 -15.42 42.78
C LYS A 193 30.84 -14.36 42.12
N GLY A 194 30.25 -13.20 41.82
CA GLY A 194 31.02 -12.08 41.31
C GLY A 194 32.15 -11.79 42.29
N PHE A 195 33.28 -11.34 41.76
CA PHE A 195 34.50 -10.96 42.50
C PHE A 195 34.23 -10.13 43.78
N TRP A 196 33.13 -9.38 43.82
CA TRP A 196 32.69 -8.57 44.95
C TRP A 196 31.98 -9.34 46.08
N GLY A 197 31.46 -10.55 45.82
CA GLY A 197 30.85 -11.41 46.84
C GLY A 197 31.85 -12.21 47.68
N SER A 198 33.15 -12.08 47.39
CA SER A 198 34.24 -12.62 48.22
C SER A 198 35.04 -11.54 48.94
N LEU A 199 34.65 -10.26 48.81
CA LEU A 199 35.38 -9.12 49.37
C LEU A 199 34.58 -8.33 50.43
N PHE A 200 33.35 -8.77 50.73
CA PHE A 200 32.53 -8.37 51.87
C PHE A 200 31.93 -9.62 52.51
#